data_AF-D9XZ42-F1
#
_entry.id   AF-D9XZ42-F1
#
_cell.length_a   1.000
_cell.length_b   1.000
_cell.length_c   1.000
_cell.angle_alpha   90.00
_cell.angle_beta   90.00
_cell.angle_gamma   90.00
#
_symmetry.space_group_name_H-M   'P 1'
#
loop_
_entity.id
_entity.type
_entity.pdbx_description
1 polymer ?
#
loop_
_entity_poly.entity_id
_entity_poly.type
_entity_poly.pdbx_seq_one_letter_code
_entity_poly.pdbx_strand_id
1 'polypeptide(L)'
;MVLLSQRCCQSASRRENGPVNRTNDGSGGTPLGVNLLALRSHNTALVLDLLRTAGAEGISRLELAERTGLTPQAVSKITARLREDGLAAEAGRRASTGGKPRTVLRLVPEAGHAVGVHLDRDEVRAVLVDLDGTVVDRRGGPLDLGAGAEAVLARVAGMVEELRAPGRPAGAGRSPLGVGV
;
A
#
# COMPACT_ATOMS: atom_id res chain seq x y z
N MET A 1 -17.97 35.70 -31.51
CA MET A 1 -17.44 37.08 -31.62
C MET A 1 -16.24 37.12 -30.67
N VAL A 2 -15.04 36.67 -31.08
CA VAL A 2 -14.06 37.35 -31.99
C VAL A 2 -13.90 38.82 -31.54
N LEU A 3 -12.75 39.37 -31.13
CA LEU A 3 -11.36 39.33 -31.60
C LEU A 3 -10.41 39.55 -30.38
N LEU A 4 -9.23 38.92 -30.25
CA LEU A 4 -8.01 38.99 -31.08
C LEU A 4 -7.13 40.23 -30.78
N SER A 5 -5.92 40.01 -30.27
CA SER A 5 -4.63 40.52 -30.82
C SER A 5 -3.48 40.04 -29.89
N GLN A 6 -2.58 39.11 -30.24
CA GLN A 6 -1.50 39.16 -31.25
C GLN A 6 -0.54 40.34 -31.00
N ARG A 7 0.81 40.26 -31.09
CA ARG A 7 1.77 39.29 -31.67
C ARG A 7 3.20 39.81 -31.39
N CYS A 8 4.21 38.93 -31.59
CA CYS A 8 5.57 39.16 -32.12
C CYS A 8 6.58 38.30 -31.34
N CYS A 9 7.49 37.48 -31.86
CA CYS A 9 8.00 37.03 -33.17
C CYS A 9 8.88 35.82 -32.77
N GLN A 10 8.78 34.58 -33.25
CA GLN A 10 8.88 33.98 -34.58
C GLN A 10 10.23 34.15 -35.32
N SER A 11 11.04 33.08 -35.30
CA SER A 11 11.84 32.52 -36.42
C SER A 11 12.20 31.07 -36.03
N ALA A 12 11.81 29.97 -36.69
CA ALA A 12 11.75 29.52 -38.09
C ALA A 12 13.01 28.78 -38.58
N SER A 13 12.92 27.43 -38.66
CA SER A 13 13.61 26.53 -39.62
C SER A 13 13.12 25.08 -39.36
N ARG A 14 12.13 24.48 -40.05
CA ARG A 14 12.19 23.74 -41.35
C ARG A 14 13.39 22.76 -41.41
N ARG A 15 13.32 21.45 -41.70
CA ARG A 15 12.37 20.39 -42.11
C ARG A 15 12.97 19.07 -41.52
N GLU A 16 12.26 17.97 -41.25
CA GLU A 16 11.79 16.94 -42.20
C GLU A 16 10.82 15.97 -41.48
N ASN A 17 9.67 15.67 -42.08
CA ASN A 17 8.69 14.70 -41.59
C ASN A 17 8.88 13.36 -42.34
N GLY A 18 9.19 12.30 -41.61
CA GLY A 18 8.96 10.91 -42.03
C GLY A 18 7.59 10.41 -41.55
N PRO A 19 7.00 9.38 -42.18
CA PRO A 19 5.62 8.99 -41.93
C PRO A 19 5.52 8.18 -40.64
N VAL A 20 4.90 8.74 -39.60
CA VAL A 20 4.47 7.97 -38.43
C VAL A 20 3.03 7.52 -38.61
N ASN A 21 2.91 6.20 -38.75
CA ASN A 21 1.69 5.43 -38.92
C ASN A 21 0.71 5.63 -37.74
N ARG A 22 -0.58 5.72 -38.05
CA ARG A 22 -1.67 5.77 -37.06
C ARG A 22 -1.79 4.43 -36.36
N THR A 23 -1.84 4.44 -35.02
CA THR A 23 -2.73 3.57 -34.24
C THR A 23 -3.14 4.28 -32.95
N ASN A 24 -4.29 3.87 -32.44
CA ASN A 24 -5.24 4.60 -31.61
C ASN A 24 -4.76 5.08 -30.24
N ASP A 25 -5.40 6.19 -29.86
CA ASP A 25 -5.69 6.64 -28.50
C ASP A 25 -6.30 5.53 -27.63
N GLY A 26 -5.82 5.45 -26.39
CA GLY A 26 -6.16 4.41 -25.44
C GLY A 26 -5.46 4.63 -24.10
N SER A 27 -5.74 5.78 -23.47
CA SER A 27 -5.75 6.02 -22.03
C SER A 27 -4.98 4.99 -21.15
N GLY A 28 -3.65 5.04 -21.16
CA GLY A 28 -2.80 4.25 -20.27
C GLY A 28 -2.42 5.06 -19.04
N GLY A 29 -3.35 5.17 -18.08
CA GLY A 29 -3.04 5.71 -16.76
C GLY A 29 -1.88 4.92 -16.17
N THR A 30 -0.74 5.58 -15.98
CA THR A 30 0.48 4.98 -15.43
C THR A 30 0.16 4.41 -14.04
N PRO A 31 0.23 3.08 -13.82
CA PRO A 31 0.17 2.57 -12.47
C PRO A 31 1.48 2.97 -11.80
N LEU A 32 1.37 3.83 -10.80
CA LEU A 32 2.47 4.31 -9.97
C LEU A 32 3.31 3.12 -9.48
N GLY A 33 4.59 3.14 -9.84
CA GLY A 33 5.72 2.47 -9.17
C GLY A 33 5.55 1.02 -8.73
N VAL A 34 5.65 0.06 -9.65
CA VAL A 34 5.80 -1.36 -9.30
C VAL A 34 7.26 -1.63 -8.91
N ASN A 35 7.56 -1.69 -7.61
CA ASN A 35 8.87 -2.11 -7.09
C ASN A 35 9.10 -3.61 -7.41
N LEU A 36 10.31 -4.06 -7.75
CA LEU A 36 10.58 -5.48 -8.07
C LEU A 36 10.55 -6.38 -6.81
N LEU A 37 10.75 -5.80 -5.62
CA LEU A 37 10.32 -6.41 -4.36
C LEU A 37 8.80 -6.63 -4.36
N ALA A 38 8.05 -5.76 -5.03
CA ALA A 38 6.60 -5.82 -5.16
C ALA A 38 6.05 -6.90 -6.10
N LEU A 39 6.85 -7.66 -6.85
CA LEU A 39 6.35 -8.86 -7.58
C LEU A 39 6.34 -10.10 -6.70
N ARG A 40 7.40 -10.33 -5.91
CA ARG A 40 7.38 -11.33 -4.81
C ARG A 40 6.46 -10.86 -3.67
N SER A 41 6.29 -9.55 -3.52
CA SER A 41 5.28 -8.94 -2.69
C SER A 41 3.90 -8.84 -3.35
N HIS A 42 3.70 -9.07 -4.65
CA HIS A 42 2.37 -8.94 -5.25
C HIS A 42 1.51 -10.11 -4.81
N ASN A 43 2.02 -11.33 -4.99
CA ASN A 43 1.36 -12.54 -4.53
C ASN A 43 1.19 -12.54 -3.00
N THR A 44 2.19 -12.02 -2.28
CA THR A 44 2.10 -11.87 -0.82
C THR A 44 1.05 -10.81 -0.44
N ALA A 45 0.96 -9.71 -1.18
CA ALA A 45 -0.02 -8.64 -0.97
C ALA A 45 -1.44 -9.12 -1.27
N LEU A 46 -1.65 -9.89 -2.33
CA LEU A 46 -2.94 -10.54 -2.62
C LEU A 46 -3.37 -11.46 -1.48
N VAL A 47 -2.45 -12.28 -0.96
CA VAL A 47 -2.73 -13.17 0.17
C VAL A 47 -3.01 -12.37 1.45
N LEU A 48 -2.23 -11.33 1.74
CA LEU A 48 -2.44 -10.45 2.90
C LEU A 48 -3.78 -9.69 2.81
N ASP A 49 -4.14 -9.20 1.64
CA ASP A 49 -5.41 -8.50 1.41
C ASP A 49 -6.62 -9.43 1.62
N LEU A 50 -6.51 -10.67 1.14
CA LEU A 50 -7.54 -11.69 1.40
C LEU A 50 -7.62 -12.10 2.87
N LEU A 51 -6.47 -12.23 3.56
CA LEU A 51 -6.43 -12.52 5.00
C LEU A 51 -7.05 -11.38 5.81
N ARG A 52 -6.75 -10.12 5.44
CA ARG A 52 -7.35 -8.91 6.03
C ARG A 52 -8.86 -8.89 5.83
N THR A 53 -9.31 -9.04 4.57
CA THR A 53 -10.73 -9.02 4.22
C THR A 53 -11.52 -10.16 4.88
N ALA A 54 -10.88 -11.31 5.15
CA ALA A 54 -11.51 -12.44 5.85
C ALA A 54 -11.67 -12.20 7.36
N GLY A 55 -10.92 -11.26 7.94
CA GLY A 55 -10.99 -10.90 9.36
C GLY A 55 -10.75 -12.07 10.30
N ALA A 56 -11.42 -12.06 11.45
CA ALA A 56 -11.26 -13.06 12.51
C ALA A 56 -11.68 -14.48 12.09
N GLU A 57 -12.64 -14.59 11.16
CA GLU A 57 -13.10 -15.88 10.61
C GLU A 57 -12.00 -16.59 9.81
N GLY A 58 -11.08 -15.81 9.23
CA GLY A 58 -9.98 -16.32 8.43
C GLY A 58 -10.42 -16.97 7.12
N ILE A 59 -9.42 -17.46 6.38
CA ILE A 59 -9.60 -18.06 5.04
C ILE A 59 -8.70 -19.28 4.89
N SER A 60 -9.20 -20.33 4.23
CA SER A 60 -8.41 -21.55 4.01
C SER A 60 -7.40 -21.38 2.86
N ARG A 61 -6.35 -22.21 2.87
CA ARG A 61 -5.36 -22.23 1.77
C ARG A 61 -5.98 -22.55 0.40
N LEU A 62 -7.07 -23.33 0.36
CA LEU A 62 -7.76 -23.60 -0.89
C LEU A 62 -8.46 -22.35 -1.41
N GLU A 63 -9.24 -21.68 -0.55
CA GLU A 63 -9.95 -20.45 -0.91
C GLU A 63 -8.95 -19.34 -1.29
N LEU A 64 -7.79 -19.26 -0.63
CA LEU A 64 -6.70 -18.38 -1.04
C LEU A 64 -6.23 -18.71 -2.46
N ALA A 65 -5.98 -19.98 -2.79
CA ALA A 65 -5.54 -20.37 -4.13
C ALA A 65 -6.61 -20.04 -5.19
N GLU A 66 -7.88 -20.34 -4.91
CA GLU A 66 -9.01 -20.05 -5.80
C GLU A 66 -9.19 -18.56 -6.06
N ARG A 67 -9.14 -17.72 -5.00
CA ARG A 67 -9.38 -16.28 -5.10
C ARG A 67 -8.17 -15.49 -5.63
N THR A 68 -6.95 -15.98 -5.43
CA THR A 68 -5.74 -15.34 -5.95
C THR A 68 -5.31 -15.84 -7.32
N GLY A 69 -5.83 -16.99 -7.78
CA GLY A 69 -5.34 -17.67 -8.98
C GLY A 69 -3.94 -18.29 -8.84
N LEU A 70 -3.39 -18.32 -7.61
CA LEU A 70 -2.07 -18.89 -7.34
C LEU A 70 -2.13 -20.41 -7.21
N THR A 71 -1.02 -21.07 -7.53
CA THR A 71 -0.92 -22.52 -7.32
C THR A 71 -0.97 -22.88 -5.82
N PRO A 72 -1.50 -24.05 -5.45
CA PRO A 72 -1.53 -24.49 -4.05
C PRO A 72 -0.14 -24.51 -3.39
N GLN A 73 0.90 -24.81 -4.17
CA GLN A 73 2.29 -24.78 -3.71
C GLN A 73 2.76 -23.35 -3.40
N ALA A 74 2.41 -22.36 -4.24
CA ALA A 74 2.75 -20.97 -4.01
C ALA A 74 2.06 -20.43 -2.74
N VAL A 75 0.76 -20.69 -2.59
CA VAL A 75 0.00 -20.31 -1.38
C VAL A 75 0.59 -20.96 -0.13
N SER A 76 0.98 -22.23 -0.21
CA SER A 76 1.61 -22.93 0.92
C SER A 76 2.93 -22.27 1.34
N LYS A 77 3.79 -21.91 0.37
CA LYS A 77 5.05 -21.21 0.66
C LYS A 77 4.82 -19.82 1.25
N ILE A 78 3.90 -19.03 0.68
CA ILE A 78 3.59 -17.67 1.15
C ILE A 78 3.03 -17.73 2.58
N THR A 79 2.04 -18.59 2.82
CA THR A 79 1.39 -18.69 4.14
C THR A 79 2.31 -19.29 5.20
N ALA A 80 3.24 -20.19 4.85
CA ALA A 80 4.27 -20.66 5.78
C ALA A 80 5.15 -19.50 6.24
N ARG A 81 5.68 -18.71 5.29
CA ARG A 81 6.51 -17.56 5.60
C ARG A 81 5.78 -16.50 6.43
N LEU A 82 4.53 -16.17 6.08
CA LEU A 82 3.73 -15.22 6.86
C LEU A 82 3.53 -15.68 8.32
N ARG A 83 3.43 -16.99 8.56
CA ARG A 83 3.34 -17.54 9.92
C ARG A 83 4.67 -17.52 10.65
N GLU A 84 5.76 -17.84 9.96
CA GLU A 84 7.13 -17.73 10.50
C GLU A 84 7.45 -16.28 10.90
N ASP A 85 7.01 -15.32 10.10
CA ASP A 85 7.17 -13.88 10.35
C ASP A 85 6.19 -13.34 11.44
N GLY A 86 5.29 -14.19 11.96
CA GLY A 86 4.28 -13.85 12.96
C GLY A 86 3.10 -13.02 12.44
N LEU A 87 3.00 -12.82 11.12
CA LEU A 87 1.98 -11.98 10.47
C LEU A 87 0.64 -12.70 10.30
N ALA A 88 0.65 -14.03 10.27
CA ALA A 88 -0.55 -14.86 10.16
C ALA A 88 -0.55 -15.97 11.21
N ALA A 89 -1.74 -16.35 11.66
CA ALA A 89 -1.95 -17.44 12.62
C ALA A 89 -3.06 -18.37 12.14
N GLU A 90 -3.14 -19.57 12.72
CA GLU A 90 -4.31 -20.42 12.52
C GLU A 90 -5.51 -19.81 13.25
N ALA A 91 -6.65 -19.65 12.56
CA ALA A 91 -7.89 -19.11 13.13
C ALA A 91 -8.66 -20.16 13.98
N GLY A 92 -8.07 -21.36 14.16
CA GLY A 92 -8.74 -22.54 14.69
C GLY A 92 -9.31 -23.43 13.58
N ARG A 93 -10.11 -24.43 13.97
CA ARG A 93 -10.88 -25.27 13.02
C ARG A 93 -12.32 -24.79 13.04
N ARG A 94 -12.81 -24.23 11.93
CA ARG A 94 -14.25 -24.04 11.74
C ARG A 94 -14.95 -25.40 11.88
N ALA A 95 -16.11 -25.44 12.54
CA ALA A 95 -16.93 -26.64 12.58
C ALA A 95 -17.23 -27.09 11.14
N SER A 96 -16.71 -28.25 10.77
CA SER A 96 -16.82 -28.78 9.43
C SER A 96 -18.26 -29.24 9.21
N THR A 97 -18.99 -28.57 8.33
CA THR A 97 -20.28 -29.07 7.80
C THR A 97 -20.05 -30.21 6.80
N GLY A 98 -19.33 -31.25 7.21
CA GLY A 98 -19.25 -32.53 6.48
C GLY A 98 -18.03 -32.81 5.60
N GLY A 99 -16.83 -32.29 5.92
CA GLY A 99 -15.59 -32.60 5.18
C GLY A 99 -14.29 -32.65 6.00
N LYS A 100 -13.17 -33.02 5.36
CA LYS A 100 -11.83 -33.06 5.98
C LYS A 100 -11.48 -31.68 6.56
N PRO A 101 -11.01 -31.57 7.82
CA PRO A 101 -10.76 -30.28 8.48
C PRO A 101 -9.78 -29.44 7.65
N ARG A 102 -10.20 -28.23 7.29
CA ARG A 102 -9.39 -27.26 6.53
C ARG A 102 -8.63 -26.39 7.51
N THR A 103 -7.33 -26.21 7.27
CA THR A 103 -6.54 -25.22 8.01
C THR A 103 -6.98 -23.84 7.57
N VAL A 104 -7.57 -23.08 8.49
CA VAL A 104 -8.00 -21.70 8.29
C VAL A 104 -6.94 -20.76 8.86
N LEU A 105 -6.58 -19.75 8.09
CA LEU A 105 -5.57 -18.76 8.44
C LEU A 105 -6.22 -17.41 8.65
N ARG A 106 -5.76 -16.66 9.65
CA ARG A 106 -6.14 -15.26 9.89
C ARG A 106 -4.90 -14.39 9.99
N LEU A 107 -5.07 -13.11 9.69
CA LEU A 107 -4.06 -12.09 9.94
C LEU A 107 -3.91 -11.86 11.45
N VAL A 108 -2.70 -11.48 11.89
CA VAL A 108 -2.46 -10.99 13.26
C VAL A 108 -2.30 -9.47 13.16
N PRO A 109 -3.34 -8.67 13.44
CA PRO A 109 -3.34 -7.22 13.19
C PRO A 109 -2.13 -6.51 13.79
N GLU A 110 -1.78 -6.87 15.03
CA GLU A 110 -0.76 -6.21 15.84
C GLU A 110 0.67 -6.63 15.46
N ALA A 111 0.84 -7.61 14.57
CA ALA A 111 2.15 -8.15 14.19
C ALA A 111 2.97 -7.21 13.30
N GLY A 112 2.36 -6.12 12.83
CA GLY A 112 2.99 -5.09 12.03
C GLY A 112 2.20 -3.78 12.11
N HIS A 113 2.88 -2.68 11.82
CA HIS A 113 2.24 -1.37 11.71
C HIS A 113 2.72 -0.66 10.45
N ALA A 114 1.93 0.24 9.90
CA ALA A 114 2.31 1.14 8.83
C ALA A 114 2.04 2.59 9.23
N VAL A 115 2.76 3.54 8.64
CA VAL A 115 2.50 4.97 8.84
C VAL A 115 1.98 5.55 7.53
N GLY A 116 0.80 6.16 7.57
CA GLY A 116 0.27 6.98 6.48
C GLY A 116 0.55 8.45 6.79
N VAL A 117 1.08 9.20 5.84
CA VAL A 117 1.23 10.64 5.90
C VAL A 117 0.34 11.24 4.83
N HIS A 118 -0.31 12.35 5.12
CA HIS A 118 -1.10 13.10 4.16
C HIS A 118 -0.66 14.55 4.25
N LEU A 119 -0.15 15.07 3.12
CA LEU A 119 0.34 16.43 2.98
C LEU A 119 -0.71 17.27 2.26
N ASP A 120 -1.18 18.31 2.91
CA ASP A 120 -1.97 19.37 2.30
C ASP A 120 -1.12 20.65 2.25
N ARG A 121 -1.66 21.71 1.63
CA ARG A 121 -0.97 23.00 1.46
C ARG A 121 -0.57 23.63 2.80
N ASP A 122 -1.49 23.61 3.76
CA ASP A 122 -1.39 24.34 5.03
C ASP A 122 -1.33 23.42 6.26
N GLU A 123 -1.46 22.11 6.05
CA GLU A 123 -1.50 21.13 7.12
C GLU A 123 -0.89 19.78 6.71
N VAL A 124 -0.60 18.99 7.73
CA VAL A 124 -0.10 17.64 7.58
C VAL A 124 -0.73 16.75 8.61
N ARG A 125 -1.07 15.54 8.19
CA ARG A 125 -1.59 14.47 9.05
C ARG A 125 -0.70 13.25 8.91
N ALA A 126 -0.39 12.61 10.03
CA ALA A 126 0.29 11.33 10.05
C ALA A 126 -0.55 10.38 10.90
N VAL A 127 -0.81 9.19 10.39
CA VAL A 127 -1.56 8.13 11.05
C VAL A 127 -0.70 6.90 11.14
N LEU A 128 -0.82 6.19 12.25
CA LEU A 128 -0.23 4.89 12.45
C LEU A 128 -1.37 3.87 12.41
N VAL A 129 -1.24 2.87 11.56
CA VAL A 129 -2.24 1.81 11.39
C VAL A 129 -1.63 0.44 11.67
N ASP A 130 -2.46 -0.49 12.12
CA ASP A 130 -2.10 -1.91 12.20
C ASP A 130 -2.29 -2.61 10.84
N LEU A 131 -2.08 -3.93 10.78
CA LEU A 131 -2.23 -4.69 9.53
C LEU A 131 -3.69 -4.84 9.06
N ASP A 132 -4.67 -4.63 9.94
CA ASP A 132 -6.09 -4.62 9.58
C ASP A 132 -6.53 -3.25 9.03
N GLY A 133 -5.67 -2.23 9.17
CA GLY A 133 -5.94 -0.85 8.77
C GLY A 133 -6.58 -0.03 9.88
N THR A 134 -6.64 -0.54 11.11
CA THR A 134 -7.16 0.20 12.26
C THR A 134 -6.15 1.27 12.67
N VAL A 135 -6.62 2.50 12.85
CA VAL A 135 -5.79 3.62 13.32
C VAL A 135 -5.47 3.43 14.80
N VAL A 136 -4.19 3.26 15.09
CA VAL A 136 -3.63 3.07 16.44
C VAL A 136 -3.24 4.42 17.07
N ASP A 137 -2.67 5.33 16.28
CA ASP A 137 -2.35 6.71 16.71
C ASP A 137 -2.44 7.67 15.51
N ARG A 138 -2.64 8.96 15.79
CA ARG A 138 -2.70 10.03 14.78
C ARG A 138 -2.06 11.30 15.31
N ARG A 139 -1.32 11.98 14.44
CA ARG A 139 -0.74 13.30 14.67
C ARG A 139 -1.08 14.20 13.50
N GLY A 140 -1.08 15.49 13.77
CA GLY A 140 -1.20 16.48 12.72
C GLY A 140 -0.88 17.86 13.23
N GLY A 141 -0.76 18.79 12.30
CA GLY A 141 -0.59 20.19 12.60
C GLY A 141 -0.33 21.02 11.35
N PRO A 142 -0.04 22.31 11.54
CA PRO A 142 0.29 23.20 10.43
C PRO A 142 1.52 22.71 9.67
N LEU A 143 1.50 22.91 8.37
CA LEU A 143 2.63 22.72 7.46
C LEU A 143 2.58 23.84 6.41
N ASP A 144 3.71 24.46 6.11
CA ASP A 144 3.82 25.36 4.97
C ASP A 144 4.63 24.65 3.88
N LEU A 145 3.97 24.19 2.81
CA LEU A 145 4.66 23.58 1.67
C LEU A 145 5.58 24.58 0.93
N GLY A 146 5.36 25.89 1.10
CA GLY A 146 6.21 26.95 0.58
C GLY A 146 7.52 27.15 1.35
N ALA A 147 7.65 26.58 2.54
CA ALA A 147 8.86 26.70 3.38
C ALA A 147 10.09 25.95 2.81
N GLY A 148 9.92 25.19 1.73
CA GLY A 148 10.96 24.43 1.05
C GLY A 148 11.00 22.96 1.45
N ALA A 149 11.50 22.11 0.54
CA ALA A 149 11.43 20.65 0.66
C ALA A 149 12.10 20.11 1.94
N GLU A 150 13.26 20.66 2.33
CA GLU A 150 13.98 20.26 3.55
C GLU A 150 13.15 20.52 4.82
N ALA A 151 12.52 21.68 4.93
CA ALA A 151 11.68 22.04 6.08
C ALA A 151 10.44 21.13 6.17
N VAL A 152 9.82 20.84 5.03
CA VAL A 152 8.67 19.92 4.95
C VAL A 152 9.08 18.51 5.34
N LEU A 153 10.19 17.98 4.81
CA LEU A 153 10.69 16.65 5.13
C LEU A 153 11.06 16.53 6.61
N ALA A 154 11.73 17.53 7.18
CA ALA A 154 12.06 17.56 8.60
C ALA A 154 10.79 17.54 9.48
N ARG A 155 9.75 18.30 9.11
CA ARG A 155 8.47 18.30 9.82
C ARG A 155 7.80 16.93 9.77
N VAL A 156 7.74 16.31 8.58
CA VAL A 156 7.16 14.97 8.38
C VAL A 156 7.93 13.91 9.17
N ALA A 157 9.26 13.90 9.06
CA ALA A 157 10.11 12.97 9.81
C ALA A 157 9.88 13.10 11.32
N GLY A 158 9.80 14.32 11.85
CA GLY A 158 9.47 14.57 13.25
C GLY A 158 8.14 13.93 13.69
N MET A 159 7.07 14.09 12.90
CA MET A 159 5.78 13.45 13.22
C MET A 159 5.83 11.92 13.15
N VAL A 160 6.58 11.36 12.20
CA VAL A 160 6.74 9.91 12.09
C VAL A 160 7.48 9.36 13.33
N GLU A 161 8.48 10.07 13.82
CA GLU A 161 9.21 9.70 15.05
C GLU A 161 8.35 9.89 16.31
N GLU A 162 7.53 10.95 16.38
CA GLU A 162 6.55 11.13 17.46
C GLU A 162 5.53 9.99 17.53
N LEU A 163 5.05 9.51 16.37
CA LEU A 163 4.16 8.35 16.28
C LEU A 163 4.86 7.04 16.71
N ARG A 164 6.19 6.96 16.60
CA ARG A 164 7.00 5.79 16.99
C ARG A 164 7.37 5.77 18.47
N ALA A 165 7.27 6.90 19.18
CA ALA A 165 7.71 7.01 20.57
C ALA A 165 6.97 6.02 21.53
N PRO A 166 7.67 5.49 22.56
CA PRO A 166 7.20 4.37 23.36
C PRO A 166 6.01 4.73 24.26
N GLY A 167 4.85 4.13 23.96
CA GLY A 167 3.61 4.20 24.77
C GLY A 167 2.55 3.19 24.31
N ARG A 168 2.94 2.10 23.63
CA ARG A 168 2.02 1.21 22.89
C ARG A 168 1.65 -0.08 23.63
N PRO A 169 0.48 -0.66 23.30
CA PRO A 169 0.11 -2.01 23.71
C PRO A 169 1.16 -3.05 23.26
N ALA A 170 1.33 -4.08 24.08
CA ALA A 170 2.33 -5.13 23.91
C ALA A 170 2.16 -5.85 22.55
N GLY A 171 3.08 -5.58 21.62
CA GLY A 171 3.07 -6.06 20.23
C GLY A 171 3.80 -5.13 19.27
N ALA A 172 3.89 -3.84 19.61
CA ALA A 172 4.49 -2.81 18.78
C ALA A 172 6.03 -2.71 18.82
N GLY A 173 6.73 -3.82 19.08
CA GLY A 173 8.19 -3.88 19.08
C GLY A 173 8.84 -3.95 17.69
N ARG A 174 8.07 -3.76 16.61
CA ARG A 174 8.57 -3.88 15.23
C ARG A 174 8.52 -2.53 14.51
N SER A 175 9.59 -2.24 13.77
CA SER A 175 9.64 -1.10 12.84
C SER A 175 8.44 -1.12 11.89
N PRO A 176 7.86 0.04 11.54
CA PRO A 176 6.76 0.09 10.59
C PRO A 176 7.19 -0.50 9.25
N LEU A 177 6.29 -1.27 8.66
CA LEU A 177 6.50 -2.02 7.43
C LEU A 177 6.42 -1.12 6.19
N GLY A 178 5.98 0.13 6.32
CA GLY A 178 5.93 1.09 5.23
C GLY A 178 5.52 2.49 5.66
N VAL A 179 5.83 3.46 4.79
CA VAL A 179 5.34 4.84 4.84
C VAL A 179 4.65 5.13 3.51
N GLY A 180 3.39 5.56 3.56
CA GLY A 180 2.65 6.06 2.38
C GLY A 180 2.42 7.56 2.50
N VAL A 181 2.52 8.30 1.39
CA VAL A 181 2.12 9.71 1.27
C VAL A 181 0.92 9.84 0.34
#